data_AF-A0A9E3MH52-F1
#
_entry.id   AF-A0A9E3MH52-F1
#
_cell.length_a   1.000
_cell.length_b   1.000
_cell.length_c   1.000
_cell.angle_alpha   90.00
_cell.angle_beta   90.00
_cell.angle_gamma   90.00
#
_symmetry.space_group_name_H-M   'P 1'
#
loop_
_entity.id
_entity.type
_entity.pdbx_description
1 polymer ?
#
loop_
_entity_poly.entity_id
_entity_poly.type
_entity_poly.pdbx_seq_one_letter_code
_entity_poly.pdbx_strand_id
1 'polypeptide(L)'
;MAFEKNFFPRQVVEAGNRWDWALLPLVLAALVLAGLGATGMTKPYHLGDPIPLSLDPLQLPYYLLRTTLRMLLALMFSLLFSFAFATAAARWRAAEKVLVPLLDILQSIPILGFLSITVTG
;
A
#
# COMPACT_ATOMS: atom_id res chain seq x y z
N MET A 1 -6.23 33.03 -49.03
CA MET A 1 -6.87 32.94 -47.69
C MET A 1 -6.42 31.62 -47.07
N ALA A 2 -5.37 31.63 -46.26
CA ALA A 2 -4.81 30.42 -45.62
C ALA A 2 -5.03 30.51 -44.11
N PHE A 3 -5.76 29.55 -43.58
CA PHE A 3 -6.14 29.46 -42.16
C PHE A 3 -5.02 28.74 -41.40
N GLU A 4 -4.14 29.49 -40.73
CA GLU A 4 -3.12 28.95 -39.83
C GLU A 4 -3.82 28.32 -38.60
N LYS A 5 -3.84 26.99 -38.54
CA LYS A 5 -4.35 26.23 -37.39
C LYS A 5 -3.19 25.88 -36.45
N ASN A 6 -2.89 26.77 -35.51
CA ASN A 6 -2.02 26.47 -34.37
C ASN A 6 -2.83 26.61 -33.06
N PHE A 7 -3.76 25.67 -32.82
CA PHE A 7 -4.71 25.72 -31.70
C PHE A 7 -4.27 24.98 -30.43
N PHE A 8 -3.08 24.36 -30.39
CA PHE A 8 -2.58 23.69 -29.18
C PHE A 8 -1.09 23.95 -28.97
N PRO A 9 -0.66 24.59 -27.86
CA PRO A 9 0.74 24.56 -27.48
C PRO A 9 1.10 23.11 -27.16
N ARG A 10 1.99 22.50 -27.95
CA ARG A 10 2.60 21.22 -27.55
C ARG A 10 3.33 21.49 -26.24
N GLN A 11 2.92 20.83 -25.15
CA GLN A 11 3.78 20.70 -23.98
C GLN A 11 5.03 19.96 -24.47
N VAL A 12 6.08 20.72 -24.79
CA VAL A 12 7.40 20.15 -25.01
C VAL A 12 7.81 19.67 -23.62
N VAL A 13 7.72 18.37 -23.38
CA VAL A 13 8.37 17.76 -22.23
C VAL A 13 9.84 18.14 -22.37
N GLU A 14 10.33 19.04 -21.53
CA GLU A 14 11.74 19.42 -21.52
C GLU A 14 12.54 18.16 -21.20
N ALA A 15 13.05 17.51 -22.25
CA ALA A 15 13.75 16.23 -22.19
C ALA A 15 15.18 16.42 -21.65
N GLY A 16 15.31 17.01 -20.46
CA GLY A 16 16.61 17.43 -19.95
C GLY A 16 16.63 17.84 -18.48
N ASN A 17 15.77 17.28 -17.64
CA ASN A 17 15.87 17.54 -16.21
C ASN A 17 16.98 16.65 -15.61
N ARG A 18 18.05 17.27 -15.09
CA ARG A 18 19.16 16.57 -14.41
C ARG A 18 18.70 15.65 -13.27
N TRP A 19 17.56 15.98 -12.67
CA TRP A 19 16.95 15.17 -11.62
C TRP A 19 16.37 13.85 -12.13
N ASP A 20 16.00 13.74 -13.40
CA ASP A 20 15.49 12.49 -13.97
C ASP A 20 16.56 11.41 -13.92
N TRP A 21 17.82 11.77 -14.17
CA TRP A 21 18.96 10.85 -14.03
C TRP A 21 19.19 10.37 -12.60
N ALA A 22 18.82 11.16 -11.59
CA ALA A 22 18.89 10.76 -10.19
C ALA A 22 17.64 9.98 -9.74
N LEU A 23 16.47 10.32 -10.28
CA LEU A 23 15.19 9.68 -9.97
C LEU A 23 15.07 8.29 -10.60
N LEU A 24 15.57 8.11 -11.83
CA LEU A 24 15.54 6.82 -12.53
C LEU A 24 16.14 5.67 -11.72
N PRO A 25 17.39 5.73 -11.21
CA PRO A 25 17.94 4.64 -10.41
C PRO A 25 17.18 4.44 -9.10
N LEU A 26 16.65 5.51 -8.49
CA LEU A 26 15.87 5.42 -7.26
C LEU A 26 14.55 4.67 -7.50
N VAL A 27 13.81 5.02 -8.55
CA VAL A 27 12.56 4.36 -8.93
C VAL A 27 12.82 2.90 -9.32
N LEU A 28 13.86 2.65 -10.12
CA LEU A 28 14.26 1.28 -10.48
C LEU A 28 14.61 0.46 -9.24
N ALA A 29 15.39 1.01 -8.31
CA ALA A 29 15.72 0.35 -7.05
C ALA A 29 14.45 0.04 -6.24
N ALA A 30 13.52 0.99 -6.12
CA ALA A 30 12.25 0.77 -5.43
C ALA A 30 11.42 -0.35 -6.10
N LEU A 31 11.33 -0.36 -7.43
CA LEU A 31 10.62 -1.41 -8.18
C LEU A 31 11.28 -2.79 -8.00
N VAL A 32 12.61 -2.87 -8.04
CA VAL A 32 13.35 -4.11 -7.81
C VAL A 32 13.13 -4.60 -6.38
N LEU A 33 13.24 -3.72 -5.38
CA LEU A 33 12.98 -4.07 -3.98
C LEU A 33 11.54 -4.52 -3.76
N ALA A 34 10.56 -3.87 -4.38
CA ALA A 34 9.16 -4.28 -4.35
C ALA A 34 8.97 -5.67 -4.96
N GLY A 35 9.59 -5.93 -6.12
CA GLY A 35 9.56 -7.24 -6.79
C GLY A 35 10.18 -8.34 -5.92
N LEU A 36 11.37 -8.10 -5.37
CA LEU A 36 12.05 -9.03 -4.47
C LEU A 36 11.19 -9.34 -3.23
N GLY A 37 10.61 -8.33 -2.59
CA GLY A 37 9.70 -8.52 -1.47
C GLY A 37 8.45 -9.31 -1.85
N ALA A 38 7.87 -9.03 -3.01
CA ALA A 38 6.66 -9.69 -3.50
C ALA A 38 6.85 -11.18 -3.77
N THR A 39 8.00 -11.61 -4.30
CA THR A 39 8.28 -13.04 -4.55
C THR A 39 8.24 -13.90 -3.27
N GLY A 40 8.55 -13.31 -2.12
CA GLY A 40 8.48 -13.99 -0.83
C GLY A 40 7.08 -13.98 -0.21
N MET A 41 6.15 -13.19 -0.72
CA MET A 41 4.80 -13.00 -0.13
C MET A 41 3.72 -13.86 -0.79
N THR A 42 4.00 -14.47 -1.95
CA THR A 42 3.03 -15.24 -2.75
C THR A 42 3.17 -16.75 -2.65
N LYS A 43 4.10 -17.25 -1.82
CA LYS A 43 4.31 -18.69 -1.65
C LYS A 43 3.14 -19.32 -0.87
N PRO A 44 2.46 -20.34 -1.43
CA PRO A 44 1.41 -21.05 -0.70
C PRO A 44 2.02 -21.77 0.50
N TYR A 45 1.36 -21.65 1.65
CA TYR A 45 1.74 -22.36 2.86
C TYR A 45 0.89 -23.61 2.99
N HIS A 46 1.54 -24.76 3.18
CA HIS A 46 0.87 -26.03 3.46
C HIS A 46 0.91 -26.29 4.97
N LEU A 47 -0.23 -26.74 5.51
CA LEU A 47 -0.35 -27.09 6.93
C LEU A 47 0.61 -28.26 7.25
N GLY A 48 1.52 -28.05 8.20
CA GLY A 48 2.50 -29.05 8.63
C GLY A 48 3.92 -28.80 8.12
N ASP A 49 4.12 -27.90 7.16
CA ASP A 49 5.47 -27.52 6.72
C ASP A 49 6.12 -26.58 7.75
N PRO A 50 7.31 -26.90 8.28
CA PRO A 50 8.02 -26.01 9.18
C PRO A 50 8.38 -24.72 8.41
N ILE A 51 8.01 -23.56 8.94
CA ILE A 51 8.39 -22.27 8.35
C ILE A 51 9.91 -22.12 8.56
N PRO A 52 10.73 -22.19 7.49
CA PRO A 52 12.18 -22.07 7.65
C PRO A 52 12.52 -20.62 7.96
N LEU A 53 12.74 -20.31 9.24
CA LEU A 53 13.18 -19.01 9.72
C LEU A 53 14.68 -19.07 10.00
N SER A 54 15.45 -18.25 9.29
CA SER A 54 16.88 -18.11 9.57
C SER A 54 17.08 -16.97 10.55
N LEU A 55 17.93 -17.19 11.57
CA LEU A 55 18.29 -16.19 12.57
C LEU A 55 19.59 -15.45 12.21
N ASP A 56 20.11 -15.66 11.00
CA ASP A 56 21.29 -14.96 10.50
C ASP A 56 20.99 -13.44 10.38
N PRO A 57 21.80 -12.55 11.01
CA PRO A 57 21.66 -11.11 10.88
C PRO A 57 21.60 -10.60 9.43
N LEU A 58 22.22 -11.30 8.48
CA LEU A 58 22.20 -10.95 7.06
C LEU A 58 20.81 -11.09 6.42
N GLN A 59 19.89 -11.82 7.05
CA GLN A 59 18.51 -11.98 6.58
C GLN A 59 17.58 -10.84 7.05
N LEU A 60 17.99 -10.06 8.05
CA LEU A 60 17.19 -8.98 8.61
C LEU A 60 16.76 -7.92 7.57
N PRO A 61 17.62 -7.45 6.64
CA PRO A 61 17.21 -6.49 5.62
C PRO A 61 16.09 -7.03 4.72
N TYR A 62 16.14 -8.32 4.38
CA TYR A 62 15.11 -8.97 3.57
C TYR A 62 13.79 -9.11 4.33
N TYR A 63 13.83 -9.46 5.62
CA TYR A 63 12.63 -9.50 6.47
C TYR A 63 12.03 -8.12 6.71
N LEU A 64 12.87 -7.11 6.91
CA LEU A 64 12.44 -5.71 7.02
C LEU A 64 11.73 -5.27 5.74
N LEU A 65 12.34 -5.52 4.58
CA LEU A 65 11.75 -5.20 3.28
C LEU A 65 10.35 -5.81 3.12
N ARG A 66 10.19 -7.12 3.36
CA ARG A 66 8.90 -7.80 3.27
C ARG A 66 7.86 -7.23 4.24
N THR A 67 8.28 -6.95 5.48
CA THR A 67 7.37 -6.43 6.52
C THR A 67 6.92 -5.01 6.19
N THR A 68 7.85 -4.14 5.80
CA THR A 68 7.56 -2.76 5.39
C THR A 68 6.65 -2.72 4.17
N LEU A 69 6.91 -3.54 3.15
CA LEU A 69 6.04 -3.63 1.97
C LEU A 69 4.62 -4.06 2.33
N ARG A 70 4.48 -5.09 3.17
CA ARG A 70 3.17 -5.55 3.63
C ARG A 70 2.41 -4.46 4.40
N MET A 71 3.08 -3.75 5.30
CA MET A 71 2.48 -2.65 6.07
C MET A 71 2.12 -1.46 5.17
N LEU A 72 2.96 -1.12 4.19
CA LEU A 72 2.71 -0.04 3.25
C LEU A 72 1.50 -0.34 2.36
N LEU A 73 1.38 -1.58 1.86
CA LEU A 73 0.20 -2.01 1.11
C LEU A 73 -1.06 -1.95 1.98
N ALA A 74 -1.00 -2.45 3.21
CA ALA A 74 -2.11 -2.35 4.16
C ALA A 74 -2.50 -0.88 4.42
N LEU A 75 -1.52 0.02 4.55
CA LEU A 75 -1.75 1.45 4.71
C LEU A 75 -2.41 2.07 3.46
N MET A 76 -1.97 1.71 2.25
CA MET A 76 -2.61 2.18 1.02
C MET A 76 -4.09 1.77 0.96
N PHE A 77 -4.40 0.51 1.29
CA PHE A 77 -5.79 0.05 1.36
C PHE A 77 -6.58 0.77 2.46
N SER A 78 -5.96 0.99 3.62
CA SER A 78 -6.55 1.76 4.72
C SER A 78 -6.90 3.17 4.29
N LEU A 79 -5.98 3.88 3.61
CA LEU A 79 -6.22 5.23 3.10
C LEU A 79 -7.35 5.27 2.07
N LEU A 80 -7.37 4.32 1.13
CA LEU A 80 -8.44 4.23 0.14
C LEU A 80 -9.80 4.03 0.81
N PHE A 81 -9.87 3.12 1.79
CA PHE A 81 -11.04 2.92 2.61
C PHE A 81 -11.43 4.19 3.36
N SER A 82 -10.49 4.85 4.06
CA SER A 82 -10.74 6.08 4.82
C SER A 82 -11.31 7.18 3.94
N PHE A 83 -10.76 7.41 2.74
CA PHE A 83 -11.26 8.43 1.83
C PHE A 83 -12.66 8.10 1.29
N ALA A 84 -12.91 6.84 0.90
CA ALA A 84 -14.23 6.40 0.46
C ALA A 84 -15.27 6.53 1.61
N PHE A 85 -14.91 6.08 2.80
CA PHE A 85 -15.74 6.13 4.00
C PHE A 85 -16.06 7.56 4.42
N ALA A 86 -15.04 8.43 4.50
CA ALA A 86 -15.21 9.83 4.86
C ALA A 86 -16.08 10.58 3.84
N THR A 87 -15.90 10.30 2.55
CA THR A 87 -16.74 10.88 1.48
C THR A 87 -18.19 10.44 1.61
N ALA A 88 -18.45 9.16 1.91
CA ALA A 88 -19.80 8.64 2.10
C ALA A 88 -20.48 9.26 3.34
N ALA A 89 -19.75 9.36 4.46
CA ALA A 89 -20.24 10.00 5.67
C ALA A 89 -20.56 11.49 5.46
N ALA A 90 -19.69 12.22 4.74
CA ALA A 90 -19.90 13.64 4.47
C ALA A 90 -21.04 13.95 3.49
N ARG A 91 -21.32 13.03 2.54
CA ARG A 91 -22.35 13.26 1.52
C ARG A 91 -23.78 13.01 2.02
N TRP A 92 -23.96 12.12 2.99
CA TRP A 92 -25.28 11.68 3.44
C TRP A 92 -25.43 11.75 4.96
N ARG A 93 -26.35 12.61 5.44
CA ARG A 93 -26.71 12.74 6.86
C ARG A 93 -27.16 11.43 7.52
N ALA A 94 -27.78 10.53 6.76
CA ALA A 94 -28.17 9.22 7.26
C ALA A 94 -26.96 8.29 7.40
N ALA A 95 -25.99 8.37 6.48
CA ALA A 95 -24.78 7.57 6.52
C ALA A 95 -23.87 8.04 7.67
N GLU A 96 -23.72 9.34 7.89
CA GLU A 96 -22.99 9.90 9.02
C GLU A 96 -23.44 9.31 10.37
N LYS A 97 -24.76 9.28 10.60
CA LYS A 97 -25.37 8.78 11.85
C LYS A 97 -25.15 7.29 12.09
N VAL A 98 -24.83 6.51 11.05
CA VAL A 98 -24.59 5.05 11.14
C VAL A 98 -23.09 4.74 11.11
N LEU A 99 -22.36 5.37 10.19
CA LEU A 99 -20.93 5.13 9.94
C LEU A 99 -20.07 5.61 11.11
N VAL A 100 -20.33 6.79 11.67
CA VAL A 100 -19.50 7.34 12.76
C VAL A 100 -19.56 6.45 14.02
N PRO A 101 -20.75 6.08 14.55
CA PRO A 101 -20.81 5.18 15.70
C PRO A 101 -20.26 3.78 15.41
N LEU A 102 -20.43 3.28 14.19
CA LEU A 102 -19.85 2.00 13.78
C LEU A 102 -18.32 2.05 13.84
N LEU A 103 -17.71 3.14 13.35
CA LEU A 103 -16.26 3.33 13.40
C LEU A 103 -15.76 3.40 14.86
N ASP A 104 -16.47 4.11 15.74
CA ASP A 104 -16.12 4.21 17.16
C ASP A 104 -16.17 2.84 17.86
N ILE A 105 -17.17 2.01 17.55
CA ILE A 105 -17.25 0.63 18.06
C ILE A 105 -16.06 -0.20 17.53
N LEU A 106 -15.79 -0.15 16.22
CA LEU A 106 -14.69 -0.91 15.63
C LEU A 106 -13.31 -0.48 16.16
N GLN A 107 -13.15 0.81 16.49
CA GLN A 107 -11.94 1.34 17.11
C GLN A 107 -11.81 0.95 18.59
N SER A 108 -12.93 0.69 19.27
CA SER A 108 -12.91 0.28 20.68
C SER A 108 -12.78 -1.24 20.89
N ILE A 109 -13.08 -2.08 19.88
CA ILE A 109 -12.84 -3.52 19.95
C ILE A 109 -11.32 -3.78 19.95
N PRO A 110 -10.78 -4.39 21.02
CA PRO A 110 -9.35 -4.60 21.14
C PRO A 110 -8.85 -5.67 20.16
N ILE A 111 -7.58 -5.52 19.76
CA ILE A 111 -6.81 -6.52 18.98
C ILE A 111 -6.87 -7.91 19.65
N LEU A 112 -7.12 -7.97 20.96
CA LEU A 112 -7.32 -9.17 21.76
C LEU A 112 -8.42 -10.11 21.22
N GLY A 113 -9.46 -9.58 20.55
CA GLY A 113 -10.48 -10.41 19.91
C GLY A 113 -9.93 -11.30 18.78
N PHE A 114 -8.87 -10.85 18.09
CA PHE A 114 -8.22 -11.61 17.03
C PHE A 114 -7.27 -12.69 17.57
N LEU A 115 -6.69 -12.49 18.77
CA LEU A 115 -5.86 -13.51 19.43
C LEU A 115 -6.68 -14.71 19.92
N SER A 116 -7.95 -14.49 20.31
CA SER A 116 -8.81 -15.57 20.78
C SER A 116 -9.09 -16.65 19.73
N ILE A 117 -8.99 -16.33 18.43
CA ILE A 117 -9.17 -17.29 17.33
C ILE A 117 -7.92 -18.17 17.15
N THR A 118 -6.75 -17.70 17.59
CA THR A 118 -5.48 -18.40 17.41
C THR A 118 -5.12 -19.35 18.56
N VAL A 119 -5.79 -19.25 19.72
CA VAL A 119 -5.51 -20.11 20.90
C VAL A 119 -6.46 -21.31 20.97
N THR A 120 -7.63 -21.25 20.33
CA THR A 120 -8.63 -22.34 20.31
C THR A 120 -8.68 -23.12 18.99
N GLY A 121 -7.82 -22.78 18.02
CA GLY A 121 -7.69 -23.47 16.73
C GLY A 121 -6.41 -24.27 16.60
#